data_AF-A0AAN8X7X1-F1
#
_entry.id   AF-A0AAN8X7X1-F1
#
_cell.length_a   1.000
_cell.length_b   1.000
_cell.length_c   1.000
_cell.angle_alpha   90.00
_cell.angle_beta   90.00
_cell.angle_gamma   90.00
#
_symmetry.space_group_name_H-M   'P 1'
#
loop_
_entity.id
_entity.type
_entity.pdbx_description
1 polymer ?
#
loop_
_entity_poly.entity_id
_entity_poly.type
_entity_poly.pdbx_seq_one_letter_code
_entity_poly.pdbx_strand_id
1 'polypeptide(L)'
;MSDPNRNPLKKQISKTSLEQSLKMISPPQQAPITIYPGPSSGLANLSKADLEIAQRLENLRKSHSETLPTEEEMASRLAHLKGLPSDHYSKSNATADAYQRPDIRTQGQMTEDLLKQAMEEVSLDARAPRPEDEFEARLARLRGEEPRGDQIQGAVALPPGRYHNHSHTGAETALGEDLDDITMDDVEALMQEAEKENSAAEKAMTGLQADPVLAQAVAQATRKKEKKTRQKKSRGGAEGNGDTSDEERQSLESDIEIEGGKAIDAVTEQEEVQRIIDMYTKRAQLKKEKKRKKREAAAAAEGEGAVGGAEDSDSDIEVSSESDLSSDSEKFSATDELTD
;
A
#
# COMPACT_ATOMS: atom_id res chain seq x y z
N MET A 1 6.07 -51.57 -46.85
CA MET A 1 7.25 -51.00 -47.55
C MET A 1 7.00 -49.53 -47.75
N SER A 2 7.59 -48.70 -46.88
CA SER A 2 7.47 -47.24 -46.89
C SER A 2 8.83 -46.69 -46.40
N ASP A 3 9.60 -46.07 -47.29
CA ASP A 3 10.96 -45.61 -47.01
C ASP A 3 10.98 -44.33 -46.14
N PRO A 4 11.70 -44.31 -45.00
CA PRO A 4 11.79 -43.15 -44.11
C PRO A 4 12.81 -42.08 -44.57
N ASN A 5 13.41 -42.19 -45.76
CA ASN A 5 14.50 -41.32 -46.22
C ASN A 5 14.08 -40.29 -47.29
N ARG A 6 12.85 -39.77 -47.24
CA ARG A 6 12.44 -38.65 -48.11
C ARG A 6 12.65 -37.31 -47.41
N ASN A 7 13.84 -36.75 -47.63
CA ASN A 7 14.25 -35.43 -47.21
C ASN A 7 13.30 -34.35 -47.80
N PRO A 8 12.55 -33.58 -47.00
CA PRO A 8 11.68 -32.54 -47.55
C PRO A 8 12.52 -31.36 -48.05
N LEU A 9 12.35 -31.06 -49.33
CA LEU A 9 12.92 -29.90 -50.02
C LEU A 9 12.85 -28.63 -49.15
N LYS A 10 14.02 -28.11 -48.76
CA LYS A 10 14.17 -26.78 -48.16
C LYS A 10 13.58 -25.75 -49.12
N LYS A 11 12.36 -25.29 -48.83
CA LYS A 11 11.76 -24.13 -49.48
C LYS A 11 12.69 -22.93 -49.24
N GLN A 12 13.41 -22.51 -50.27
CA GLN A 12 14.06 -21.21 -50.29
C GLN A 12 12.94 -20.16 -50.26
N ILE A 13 12.67 -19.63 -49.06
CA ILE A 13 11.87 -18.43 -48.89
C ILE A 13 12.73 -17.30 -49.48
N SER A 14 12.43 -16.92 -50.72
CA SER A 14 13.01 -15.75 -51.34
C SER A 14 12.65 -14.55 -50.48
N LYS A 15 13.65 -13.99 -49.82
CA LYS A 15 13.52 -12.76 -49.04
C LYS A 15 12.92 -11.70 -49.95
N THR A 16 11.75 -11.22 -49.61
CA THR A 16 11.04 -10.22 -50.40
C THR A 16 11.88 -8.95 -50.45
N SER A 17 11.81 -8.19 -51.54
CA SER A 17 12.61 -6.95 -51.70
C SER A 17 12.38 -5.96 -50.54
N LEU A 18 11.25 -6.09 -49.84
CA LEU A 18 10.88 -5.33 -48.68
C LEU A 18 11.76 -5.64 -47.46
N GLU A 19 12.08 -6.92 -47.20
CA GLU A 19 13.04 -7.33 -46.16
C GLU A 19 14.46 -6.81 -46.45
N GLN A 20 14.82 -6.72 -47.72
CA GLN A 20 16.11 -6.17 -48.14
C GLN A 20 16.18 -4.65 -47.91
N SER A 21 15.07 -3.92 -48.12
CA SER A 21 14.99 -2.50 -47.79
C SER A 21 14.98 -2.23 -46.27
N LEU A 22 14.33 -3.10 -45.49
CA LEU A 22 14.27 -2.98 -44.02
C LEU A 22 15.65 -3.19 -43.38
N LYS A 23 16.51 -4.03 -43.96
CA LYS A 23 17.90 -4.18 -43.55
C LYS A 23 18.78 -2.95 -43.83
N MET A 24 18.42 -2.13 -44.82
CA MET A 24 19.17 -0.91 -45.14
C MET A 24 18.78 0.26 -44.22
N ILE A 25 17.55 0.25 -43.68
CA ILE A 25 17.00 1.35 -42.88
C ILE A 25 17.30 1.18 -41.37
N SER A 26 17.71 -0.03 -40.94
CA SER A 26 18.18 -0.29 -39.58
C SER A 26 19.64 -0.73 -39.59
N PRO A 27 20.62 0.18 -39.74
CA PRO A 27 21.96 -0.13 -39.30
C PRO A 27 21.86 -0.39 -37.79
N PRO A 28 22.30 -1.55 -37.27
CA PRO A 28 22.40 -1.70 -35.83
C PRO A 28 23.32 -0.59 -35.36
N GLN A 29 22.79 0.34 -34.56
CA GLN A 29 23.60 1.24 -33.76
C GLN A 29 24.37 0.37 -32.76
N GLN A 30 25.39 -0.33 -33.24
CA GLN A 30 26.47 -0.78 -32.38
C GLN A 30 27.16 0.51 -31.98
N ALA A 31 26.80 1.01 -30.80
CA ALA A 31 27.55 2.05 -30.13
C ALA A 31 29.04 1.66 -30.24
N PRO A 32 29.93 2.59 -30.61
CA PRO A 32 31.34 2.29 -30.79
C PRO A 32 31.82 1.53 -29.57
N ILE A 33 32.27 0.29 -29.79
CA ILE A 33 32.76 -0.58 -28.72
C ILE A 33 34.00 0.11 -28.15
N THR A 34 33.80 0.88 -27.09
CA THR A 34 34.88 1.34 -26.23
C THR A 34 35.46 0.10 -25.59
N ILE A 35 36.50 -0.46 -26.22
CA ILE A 35 37.33 -1.48 -25.62
C ILE A 35 38.04 -0.78 -24.46
N TYR A 36 37.42 -0.80 -23.28
CA TYR A 36 38.09 -0.41 -22.06
C TYR A 36 39.23 -1.40 -21.85
N PRO A 37 40.49 -0.94 -21.92
CA PRO A 37 41.61 -1.83 -21.70
C PRO A 37 41.47 -2.36 -20.27
N GLY A 38 41.49 -3.69 -20.13
CA GLY A 38 41.17 -4.36 -18.87
C GLY A 38 42.04 -3.86 -17.70
N PRO A 39 41.59 -4.05 -16.46
CA PRO A 39 42.15 -3.42 -15.25
C PRO A 39 43.65 -3.68 -15.00
N SER A 40 44.25 -4.64 -15.69
CA SER A 40 45.67 -5.00 -15.59
C SER A 40 46.58 -4.29 -16.59
N SER A 41 46.05 -3.68 -17.65
CA SER A 41 46.86 -3.15 -18.76
C SER A 41 47.45 -1.75 -18.51
N GLY A 42 46.95 -1.03 -17.51
CA GLY A 42 47.42 0.32 -17.15
C GLY A 42 48.63 0.36 -16.21
N LEU A 43 49.04 -0.78 -15.64
CA LEU A 43 50.04 -0.82 -14.56
C LEU A 43 51.49 -0.70 -15.05
N ALA A 44 51.75 -0.85 -16.35
CA ALA A 44 53.11 -0.93 -16.89
C ALA A 44 53.85 0.42 -16.95
N ASN A 45 53.14 1.56 -16.92
CA ASN A 45 53.74 2.90 -17.08
C ASN A 45 53.53 3.80 -15.85
N LEU A 46 53.13 3.23 -14.71
CA LEU A 46 52.83 3.98 -13.50
C LEU A 46 54.10 4.27 -12.70
N SER A 47 54.11 5.40 -11.98
CA SER A 47 55.20 5.73 -11.06
C SER A 47 55.26 4.71 -9.92
N LYS A 48 56.41 4.61 -9.23
CA LYS A 48 56.57 3.68 -8.10
C LYS A 48 55.52 3.89 -7.00
N ALA A 49 55.12 5.14 -6.76
CA ALA A 49 54.07 5.47 -5.79
C ALA A 49 52.70 4.97 -6.26
N ASP A 50 52.39 5.13 -7.55
CA ASP A 50 51.11 4.67 -8.11
C ASP A 50 51.02 3.14 -8.17
N LEU A 51 52.13 2.44 -8.39
CA LEU A 51 52.20 0.97 -8.28
C LEU A 51 51.90 0.49 -6.87
N GLU A 52 52.42 1.16 -5.85
CA GLU A 52 52.13 0.84 -4.45
C GLU A 52 50.66 1.08 -4.10
N ILE A 53 50.08 2.19 -4.58
CA ILE A 53 48.65 2.48 -4.42
C ILE A 53 47.81 1.42 -5.14
N ALA A 54 48.16 1.05 -6.37
CA ALA A 54 47.45 0.02 -7.13
C ALA A 54 47.49 -1.35 -6.43
N GLN A 55 48.67 -1.76 -5.93
CA GLN A 55 48.82 -2.98 -5.13
C GLN A 55 48.01 -2.93 -3.85
N ARG A 56 48.01 -1.79 -3.13
CA ARG A 56 47.20 -1.60 -1.92
C ARG A 56 45.71 -1.71 -2.21
N LEU A 57 45.25 -1.13 -3.32
CA LEU A 57 43.85 -1.20 -3.75
C LEU A 57 43.46 -2.62 -4.18
N GLU A 58 44.35 -3.34 -4.87
CA GLU A 58 44.13 -4.74 -5.23
C GLU A 58 44.04 -5.63 -3.99
N ASN A 59 44.93 -5.43 -3.02
CA ASN A 59 44.88 -6.12 -1.72
C ASN A 59 43.59 -5.77 -0.96
N LEU A 60 43.15 -4.51 -0.98
CA LEU A 60 41.88 -4.10 -0.38
C LEU A 60 40.70 -4.81 -1.03
N ARG A 61 40.66 -4.87 -2.37
CA ARG A 61 39.60 -5.57 -3.13
C ARG A 61 39.56 -7.06 -2.80
N LYS A 62 40.72 -7.72 -2.75
CA LYS A 62 40.83 -9.13 -2.37
C LYS A 62 40.37 -9.36 -0.93
N SER A 63 40.74 -8.48 0.00
CA SER A 63 40.32 -8.56 1.40
C SER A 63 38.83 -8.27 1.63
N HIS A 64 38.21 -7.40 0.82
CA HIS A 64 36.76 -7.11 0.90
C HIS A 64 35.89 -8.16 0.21
N SER A 65 36.46 -8.99 -0.68
CA SER A 65 35.74 -10.10 -1.30
C SER A 65 35.69 -11.36 -0.45
N GLU A 66 36.47 -11.44 0.63
CA GLU A 66 36.42 -12.55 1.57
C GLU A 66 35.22 -12.36 2.50
N THR A 67 34.10 -12.96 2.07
CA THR A 67 32.95 -13.34 2.89
C THR A 67 32.14 -12.17 3.41
N LEU A 68 31.26 -11.63 2.54
CA LEU A 68 30.00 -11.10 3.07
C LEU A 68 29.39 -12.20 3.94
N PRO A 69 29.05 -11.92 5.21
CA PRO A 69 28.48 -12.93 6.10
C PRO A 69 27.27 -13.53 5.40
N THR A 70 27.19 -14.86 5.42
CA THR A 70 26.05 -15.56 4.83
C THR A 70 24.77 -15.11 5.53
N GLU A 71 23.64 -15.25 4.84
CA GLU A 71 22.35 -14.86 5.40
C GLU A 71 22.06 -15.58 6.74
N GLU A 72 22.49 -16.83 6.86
CA GLU A 72 22.42 -17.63 8.09
C GLU A 72 23.26 -17.02 9.23
N GLU A 73 24.47 -16.56 8.93
CA GLU A 73 25.33 -15.89 9.91
C GLU A 73 24.74 -14.54 10.34
N MET A 74 24.18 -13.77 9.41
CA MET A 74 23.49 -12.52 9.73
C MET A 74 22.25 -12.76 10.59
N ALA A 75 21.44 -13.76 10.26
CA ALA A 75 20.27 -14.18 11.01
C ALA A 75 20.64 -14.59 12.45
N SER A 76 21.70 -15.40 12.60
CA SER A 76 22.22 -15.81 13.90
C SER A 76 22.73 -14.62 14.73
N ARG A 77 23.48 -13.69 14.10
CA ARG A 77 23.95 -12.46 14.77
C ARG A 77 22.79 -11.56 15.21
N LEU A 78 21.76 -11.41 14.37
CA LEU A 78 20.57 -10.62 14.70
C LEU A 78 19.78 -11.25 15.85
N ALA A 79 19.63 -12.57 15.87
CA ALA A 79 19.01 -13.28 16.99
C ALA A 79 19.77 -13.01 18.28
N HIS A 80 21.10 -13.17 18.25
CA HIS A 80 21.96 -12.93 19.42
C HIS A 80 21.88 -11.48 19.91
N LEU A 81 21.88 -10.49 19.00
CA LEU A 81 21.75 -9.07 19.36
C LEU A 81 20.41 -8.76 20.03
N LYS A 82 19.35 -9.47 19.66
CA LYS A 82 18.01 -9.31 20.23
C LYS A 82 17.74 -10.20 21.45
N GLY A 83 18.70 -11.02 21.89
CA GLY A 83 18.51 -12.00 22.96
C GLY A 83 17.54 -13.13 22.60
N LEU A 84 17.34 -13.37 21.30
CA LEU A 84 16.49 -14.43 20.75
C LEU A 84 17.34 -15.69 20.45
N PRO A 85 16.73 -16.89 20.42
CA PRO A 85 17.41 -18.10 20.01
C PRO A 85 17.90 -18.00 18.56
N SER A 86 19.06 -18.60 18.25
CA SER A 86 19.72 -18.58 16.92
C SER A 86 18.80 -19.00 15.77
N ASP A 87 17.80 -19.82 16.09
CA ASP A 87 16.88 -20.42 15.12
C ASP A 87 15.66 -19.54 14.81
N HIS A 88 15.57 -18.36 15.42
CA HIS A 88 14.45 -17.45 15.24
C HIS A 88 14.36 -16.89 13.81
N TYR A 89 15.51 -16.71 13.15
CA TYR A 89 15.59 -16.13 11.81
C TYR A 89 16.11 -17.11 10.74
N SER A 90 16.70 -18.25 11.14
CA SER A 90 17.22 -19.26 10.21
C SER A 90 16.14 -20.19 9.64
N LYS A 91 14.95 -20.21 10.25
CA LYS A 91 13.76 -20.83 9.67
C LYS A 91 13.25 -19.94 8.54
N SER A 92 14.00 -19.96 7.44
CA SER A 92 13.55 -19.39 6.19
C SER A 92 12.18 -19.97 5.86
N ASN A 93 11.36 -19.10 5.30
CA ASN A 93 9.99 -19.29 4.86
C ASN A 93 9.83 -20.36 3.74
N ALA A 94 10.63 -21.42 3.73
CA ALA A 94 10.59 -22.49 2.72
C ALA A 94 9.51 -23.56 3.02
N THR A 95 8.98 -23.60 4.25
CA THR A 95 7.78 -24.39 4.61
C THR A 95 6.65 -23.51 5.15
N ALA A 96 6.76 -22.20 4.91
CA ALA A 96 5.82 -21.20 5.35
C ALA A 96 5.57 -20.23 4.18
N ASP A 97 4.76 -20.57 3.19
CA ASP A 97 3.29 -20.47 3.31
C ASP A 97 2.78 -20.49 4.75
N ALA A 98 3.31 -19.56 5.56
CA ALA A 98 2.84 -19.27 6.89
C ALA A 98 1.39 -18.94 6.64
N TYR A 99 0.51 -19.82 7.10
CA TYR A 99 -0.89 -19.51 7.30
C TYR A 99 -0.91 -18.20 8.08
N GLN A 100 -0.96 -17.08 7.36
CA GLN A 100 -1.16 -15.77 7.94
C GLN A 100 -2.53 -15.92 8.52
N ARG A 101 -2.59 -15.98 9.86
CA ARG A 101 -3.85 -16.12 10.57
C ARG A 101 -4.77 -15.07 9.96
N PRO A 102 -5.93 -15.47 9.39
CA PRO A 102 -6.84 -14.54 8.75
C PRO A 102 -7.04 -13.37 9.68
N ASP A 103 -6.85 -12.16 9.17
CA ASP A 103 -6.92 -10.96 9.99
C ASP A 103 -8.32 -10.89 10.60
N ILE A 104 -8.39 -11.13 11.92
CA ILE A 104 -9.64 -11.11 12.69
C ILE A 104 -10.05 -9.70 13.09
N ARG A 105 -9.25 -8.68 12.74
CA ARG A 105 -9.60 -7.28 13.02
C ARG A 105 -10.86 -6.91 12.26
N THR A 106 -11.71 -6.11 12.91
CA THR A 106 -12.88 -5.56 12.23
C THR A 106 -12.43 -4.53 11.19
N GLN A 107 -13.27 -4.25 10.20
CA GLN A 107 -12.98 -3.20 9.21
C GLN A 107 -12.70 -1.84 9.88
N GLY A 108 -13.40 -1.52 10.97
CA GLY A 108 -13.14 -0.31 11.75
C GLY A 108 -11.73 -0.28 12.36
N GLN A 109 -11.29 -1.38 12.97
CA GLN A 109 -9.93 -1.50 13.51
C GLN A 109 -8.87 -1.40 12.41
N MET A 110 -9.11 -2.00 11.25
CA MET A 110 -8.21 -1.87 10.10
C MET A 110 -8.09 -0.40 9.65
N THR A 111 -9.20 0.34 9.63
CA THR A 111 -9.17 1.76 9.28
C THR A 111 -8.48 2.62 10.34
N GLU A 112 -8.69 2.33 11.62
CA GLU A 112 -8.02 3.01 12.73
C GLU A 112 -6.51 2.76 12.71
N ASP A 113 -6.08 1.51 12.51
CA ASP A 113 -4.66 1.15 12.39
C ASP A 113 -4.01 1.83 11.17
N LEU A 114 -4.71 1.88 10.04
CA LEU A 114 -4.22 2.58 8.84
C LEU A 114 -4.09 4.08 9.09
N LEU A 115 -5.07 4.69 9.76
CA LEU A 115 -5.04 6.12 10.09
C LEU A 115 -3.92 6.42 11.09
N LYS A 116 -3.72 5.55 12.09
CA LYS A 116 -2.62 5.64 13.04
C LYS A 116 -1.26 5.56 12.34
N GLN A 117 -1.10 4.63 11.41
CA GLN A 117 0.13 4.51 10.61
C GLN A 117 0.38 5.78 9.79
N ALA A 118 -0.65 6.33 9.14
CA ALA A 118 -0.52 7.56 8.35
C ALA A 118 -0.15 8.77 9.23
N MET A 119 -0.74 8.90 10.42
CA MET A 119 -0.38 9.95 11.36
C MET A 119 1.04 9.80 11.90
N GLU A 120 1.49 8.57 12.15
CA GLU A 120 2.86 8.29 12.58
C GLU A 120 3.87 8.67 11.50
N GLU A 121 3.61 8.32 10.24
CA GLU A 121 4.45 8.72 9.09
C GLU A 121 4.57 10.24 8.97
N VAL A 122 3.46 10.98 9.05
CA VAL A 122 3.48 12.44 9.06
C VAL A 122 4.29 13.00 10.24
N SER A 123 4.20 12.37 11.42
CA SER A 123 4.97 12.79 12.59
C SER A 123 6.47 12.53 12.45
N LEU A 124 6.86 11.46 11.73
CA LEU A 124 8.25 11.15 11.42
C LEU A 124 8.81 12.15 10.41
N ASP A 125 8.04 12.49 9.38
CA ASP A 125 8.41 13.49 8.37
C ASP A 125 8.53 14.89 8.98
N ALA A 126 7.66 15.24 9.94
CA ALA A 126 7.75 16.51 10.66
C ALA A 126 8.99 16.62 11.57
N ARG A 127 9.49 15.48 12.07
CA ARG A 127 10.71 15.40 12.90
C ARG A 127 11.99 15.35 12.06
N ALA A 128 11.90 14.96 10.80
CA ALA A 128 13.05 14.94 9.91
C ALA A 128 13.55 16.39 9.70
N PRO A 129 14.85 16.67 9.92
CA PRO A 129 15.39 18.00 9.65
C PRO A 129 15.19 18.34 8.18
N ARG A 130 14.81 19.58 7.90
CA ARG A 130 14.67 20.02 6.51
C ARG A 130 16.04 20.00 5.84
N PRO A 131 16.13 19.66 4.55
CA PRO A 131 17.42 19.62 3.87
C PRO A 131 18.14 20.98 3.92
N GLU A 132 17.39 22.08 3.94
CA GLU A 132 17.93 23.44 4.11
C GLU A 132 18.67 23.60 5.45
N ASP A 133 18.12 23.07 6.54
CA ASP A 133 18.71 23.13 7.88
C ASP A 133 19.99 22.29 7.94
N GLU A 134 20.02 21.14 7.26
CA GLU A 134 21.23 20.33 7.13
C GLU A 134 22.33 21.06 6.35
N PHE A 135 21.97 21.76 5.27
CA PHE A 135 22.91 22.57 4.51
C PHE A 135 23.44 23.73 5.33
N GLU A 136 22.58 24.42 6.09
CA GLU A 136 23.00 25.51 6.97
C GLU A 136 23.94 25.00 8.07
N ALA A 137 23.59 23.89 8.74
CA ALA A 137 24.46 23.25 9.73
C ALA A 137 25.81 22.85 9.12
N ARG A 138 25.82 22.34 7.88
CA ARG A 138 27.05 21.99 7.17
C ARG A 138 27.88 23.22 6.78
N LEU A 139 27.23 24.31 6.38
CA LEU A 139 27.90 25.58 6.09
C LEU A 139 28.47 26.24 7.35
N ALA A 140 27.76 26.19 8.47
CA ALA A 140 28.25 26.66 9.77
C ALA A 140 29.52 25.89 10.20
N ARG A 141 29.48 24.56 10.10
CA ARG A 141 30.68 23.71 10.32
C ARG A 141 31.84 24.08 9.39
N LEU A 142 31.55 24.35 8.12
CA LEU A 142 32.58 24.75 7.15
C LEU A 142 33.18 26.13 7.47
N ARG A 143 32.39 27.04 8.07
CA ARG A 143 32.84 28.35 8.55
C ARG A 143 33.58 28.26 9.90
N GLY A 144 33.61 27.09 10.55
CA GLY A 144 34.17 26.92 11.89
C GLY A 144 33.26 27.43 13.01
N GLU A 145 32.00 27.75 12.70
CA GLU A 145 30.97 28.03 13.69
C GLU A 145 30.41 26.69 14.15
N GLU A 146 30.96 26.13 15.25
CA GLU A 146 30.33 24.97 15.86
C GLU A 146 28.94 25.37 16.37
N PRO A 147 27.88 24.67 15.95
CA PRO A 147 26.54 24.92 16.46
C PRO A 147 26.56 24.68 17.96
N ARG A 148 26.25 25.73 18.75
CA ARG A 148 26.12 25.61 20.21
C ARG A 148 25.06 24.54 20.50
N GLY A 149 25.46 23.54 21.28
CA GLY A 149 24.85 22.22 21.38
C GLY A 149 23.40 22.11 21.89
N ASP A 150 22.64 23.20 21.93
CA ASP A 150 21.27 23.19 22.45
C ASP A 150 20.21 22.97 21.36
N GLN A 151 20.58 22.97 20.07
CA GLN A 151 19.62 22.82 18.94
C GLN A 151 19.76 21.53 18.13
N ILE A 152 20.65 20.61 18.50
CA ILE A 152 20.86 19.36 17.74
C ILE A 152 20.29 18.17 18.51
N GLN A 153 18.97 18.10 18.63
CA GLN A 153 18.29 16.86 19.08
C GLN A 153 17.76 16.00 17.92
N GLY A 154 17.85 16.45 16.66
CA GLY A 154 17.30 15.72 15.50
C GLY A 154 18.32 15.24 14.46
N ALA A 155 19.55 15.74 14.45
CA ALA A 155 20.53 15.30 13.47
C ALA A 155 21.21 14.02 13.97
N VAL A 156 20.87 12.89 13.34
CA VAL A 156 21.54 11.60 13.49
C VAL A 156 23.01 11.75 13.12
N ALA A 157 23.82 12.14 14.10
CA ALA A 157 25.26 12.05 14.03
C ALA A 157 25.63 10.58 14.26
N LEU A 158 25.92 9.86 13.17
CA LEU A 158 26.76 8.66 13.26
C LEU A 158 28.08 9.04 13.94
N PRO A 159 28.44 8.43 15.09
CA PRO A 159 29.75 8.64 15.68
C PRO A 159 30.81 7.77 14.98
N PRO A 160 32.07 8.22 14.86
CA PRO A 160 33.18 7.31 14.67
C PRO A 160 33.29 6.43 15.93
N GLY A 161 33.29 5.12 15.74
CA GLY A 161 33.05 4.13 16.78
C GLY A 161 33.90 4.27 18.04
N ARG A 162 33.23 4.30 19.18
CA ARG A 162 33.71 3.75 20.45
C ARG A 162 32.55 3.07 21.16
N TYR A 163 32.65 1.75 21.27
CA TYR A 163 31.74 0.94 22.07
C TYR A 163 31.87 1.34 23.55
N HIS A 164 30.84 1.97 24.09
CA HIS A 164 30.57 1.98 25.52
C HIS A 164 29.20 1.34 25.74
N ASN A 165 29.21 0.18 26.37
CA ASN A 165 28.04 -0.47 26.91
C ASN A 165 27.42 0.45 27.96
N HIS A 166 26.34 1.14 27.61
CA HIS A 166 25.43 1.70 28.60
C HIS A 166 24.21 0.79 28.69
N SER A 167 24.11 0.14 29.85
CA SER A 167 22.91 -0.50 30.35
C SER A 167 21.70 0.43 30.23
N HIS A 168 20.63 -0.07 29.62
CA HIS A 168 19.31 0.52 29.65
C HIS A 168 18.84 0.74 31.09
N THR A 169 18.77 2.01 31.51
CA THR A 169 17.89 2.45 32.60
C THR A 169 17.23 3.76 32.18
N GLY A 170 15.94 3.68 31.83
CA GLY A 170 14.95 4.75 32.00
C GLY A 170 15.12 6.03 31.18
N ALA A 171 14.74 6.00 29.90
CA ALA A 171 14.51 7.21 29.10
C ALA A 171 13.08 7.23 28.48
N GLU A 172 12.11 6.67 29.20
CA GLU A 172 10.70 7.02 29.02
C GLU A 172 10.35 7.94 30.20
N THR A 173 9.69 9.09 29.96
CA THR A 173 9.11 10.09 30.90
C THR A 173 9.62 11.55 30.87
N ALA A 174 10.30 12.04 29.82
CA ALA A 174 10.64 13.48 29.74
C ALA A 174 9.66 14.35 28.92
N LEU A 175 8.46 13.84 28.61
CA LEU A 175 7.39 14.58 27.89
C LEU A 175 6.09 14.68 28.70
N GLY A 176 6.14 14.33 29.99
CA GLY A 176 4.95 14.15 30.84
C GLY A 176 4.81 15.13 32.01
N GLU A 177 5.75 16.05 32.25
CA GLU A 177 5.70 16.93 33.43
C GLU A 177 5.07 18.31 33.18
N ASP A 178 4.87 18.73 31.93
CA ASP A 178 4.32 20.07 31.62
C ASP A 178 2.82 20.07 31.23
N LEU A 179 2.16 18.91 31.24
CA LEU A 179 0.74 18.79 30.88
C LEU A 179 -0.21 19.28 31.99
N ASP A 180 0.25 19.31 33.23
CA ASP A 180 -0.56 19.72 34.39
C ASP A 180 -0.63 21.25 34.57
N ASP A 181 0.24 22.01 33.89
CA ASP A 181 0.30 23.47 33.95
C ASP A 181 -0.46 24.18 32.80
N ILE A 182 -1.10 23.42 31.90
CA ILE A 182 -1.93 24.02 30.84
C ILE A 182 -3.23 24.50 31.48
N THR A 183 -3.37 25.83 31.60
CA THR A 183 -4.58 26.42 32.14
C THR A 183 -5.73 26.31 31.12
N MET A 184 -6.97 26.31 31.60
CA MET A 184 -8.14 26.36 30.71
C MET A 184 -8.10 27.58 29.76
N ASP A 185 -7.48 28.67 30.20
CA ASP A 185 -7.28 29.88 29.40
C ASP A 185 -6.33 29.63 28.21
N ASP A 186 -5.30 28.80 28.39
CA ASP A 186 -4.37 28.40 27.31
C ASP A 186 -5.06 27.50 26.28
N VAL A 187 -5.94 26.60 26.74
CA VAL A 187 -6.76 25.76 25.86
C VAL A 187 -7.75 26.61 25.06
N GLU A 188 -8.38 27.60 25.70
CA GLU A 188 -9.29 28.52 25.02
C GLU A 188 -8.54 29.42 24.01
N ALA A 189 -7.34 29.90 24.36
CA ALA A 189 -6.49 30.66 23.45
C ALA A 189 -6.08 29.83 22.22
N LEU A 190 -5.70 28.56 22.42
CA LEU A 190 -5.35 27.64 21.34
C LEU A 190 -6.56 27.36 20.43
N MET A 191 -7.75 27.17 21.00
CA MET A 191 -8.98 26.96 20.23
C MET A 191 -9.34 28.20 19.39
N GLN A 192 -9.20 29.40 19.96
CA GLN A 192 -9.43 30.65 19.22
C GLN A 192 -8.38 30.90 18.12
N GLU A 193 -7.13 30.47 18.32
CA GLU A 193 -6.10 30.55 17.29
C GLU A 193 -6.41 29.61 16.12
N ALA A 194 -6.81 28.38 16.41
CA ALA A 194 -7.24 27.41 15.40
C ALA A 194 -8.46 27.91 14.60
N GLU A 195 -9.44 28.53 15.24
CA GLU A 195 -10.59 29.14 14.55
C GLU A 195 -10.17 30.29 13.62
N LYS A 196 -9.22 31.13 14.05
CA LYS A 196 -8.69 32.21 13.22
C LYS A 196 -7.95 31.66 12.00
N GLU A 197 -7.12 30.64 12.18
CA GLU A 197 -6.37 30.01 11.09
C GLU A 197 -7.32 29.35 10.07
N ASN A 198 -8.32 28.61 10.54
CA ASN A 198 -9.36 28.02 9.68
C ASN A 198 -10.11 29.10 8.88
N SER A 199 -10.50 30.21 9.53
CA SER A 199 -11.18 31.30 8.84
C SER A 199 -10.30 31.99 7.78
N ALA A 200 -8.98 32.03 8.00
CA ALA A 200 -8.02 32.57 7.04
C ALA A 200 -7.83 31.62 5.86
N ALA A 201 -7.77 30.31 6.11
CA ALA A 201 -7.69 29.28 5.09
C ALA A 201 -8.95 29.27 4.19
N GLU A 202 -10.14 29.41 4.76
CA GLU A 202 -11.40 29.52 3.98
C GLU A 202 -11.41 30.76 3.07
N LYS A 203 -10.92 31.90 3.56
CA LYS A 203 -10.77 33.12 2.75
C LYS A 203 -9.75 32.95 1.63
N ALA A 204 -8.66 32.22 1.87
CA ALA A 204 -7.67 31.92 0.84
C ALA A 204 -8.25 30.96 -0.23
N MET A 205 -8.98 29.94 0.20
CA MET A 205 -9.64 28.96 -0.68
C MET A 205 -10.69 29.62 -1.57
N THR A 206 -11.54 30.48 -1.00
CA THR A 206 -12.52 31.25 -1.78
C THR A 206 -11.85 32.21 -2.77
N GLY A 207 -10.72 32.81 -2.40
CA GLY A 207 -9.90 33.62 -3.32
C GLY A 207 -9.33 32.81 -4.51
N LEU A 208 -8.90 31.57 -4.26
CA LEU A 208 -8.40 30.67 -5.31
C LEU A 208 -9.52 30.15 -6.22
N GLN A 209 -10.72 29.91 -5.68
CA GLN A 209 -11.90 29.54 -6.48
C GLN A 209 -12.38 30.69 -7.36
N ALA A 210 -12.18 31.94 -6.94
CA ALA A 210 -12.54 33.14 -7.71
C ALA A 210 -11.57 33.41 -8.88
N ASP A 211 -10.41 32.76 -8.95
CA ASP A 211 -9.47 32.94 -10.06
C ASP A 211 -9.98 32.18 -11.32
N PRO A 212 -10.38 32.91 -12.39
CA PRO A 212 -10.92 32.29 -13.59
C PRO A 212 -9.89 31.42 -14.34
N VAL A 213 -8.60 31.67 -14.18
CA VAL A 213 -7.54 30.90 -14.84
C VAL A 213 -7.42 29.52 -14.20
N LEU A 214 -7.44 29.46 -12.87
CA LEU A 214 -7.40 28.23 -12.09
C LEU A 214 -8.68 27.40 -12.27
N ALA A 215 -9.85 28.04 -12.25
CA ALA A 215 -11.13 27.38 -12.54
C ALA A 215 -11.14 26.72 -13.93
N GLN A 216 -10.60 27.39 -14.95
CA GLN A 216 -10.46 26.82 -16.29
C GLN A 216 -9.46 25.66 -16.33
N ALA A 217 -8.34 25.75 -15.62
CA ALA A 217 -7.34 24.68 -15.55
C ALA A 217 -7.92 23.40 -14.91
N VAL A 218 -8.66 23.54 -13.80
CA VAL A 218 -9.35 22.43 -13.14
C VAL A 218 -10.41 21.81 -14.05
N ALA A 219 -11.22 22.62 -14.74
CA ALA A 219 -12.20 22.13 -15.72
C ALA A 219 -11.57 21.41 -16.92
N GLN A 220 -10.37 21.81 -17.35
CA GLN A 220 -9.64 21.10 -18.40
C GLN A 220 -9.03 19.78 -17.90
N ALA A 221 -8.56 19.73 -16.65
CA ALA A 221 -7.98 18.54 -16.05
C ALA A 221 -9.03 17.42 -15.88
N THR A 222 -10.22 17.75 -15.40
CA THR A 222 -11.33 16.78 -15.24
C THR A 222 -11.78 16.19 -16.59
N ARG A 223 -11.91 17.03 -17.63
CA ARG A 223 -12.23 16.57 -19.00
C ARG A 223 -11.18 15.64 -19.63
N LYS A 224 -9.90 15.80 -19.28
CA LYS A 224 -8.82 14.91 -19.77
C LYS A 224 -8.86 13.53 -19.09
N LYS A 225 -9.26 13.46 -17.81
CA LYS A 225 -9.36 12.21 -17.05
C LYS A 225 -10.49 11.31 -17.59
N GLU A 226 -11.64 11.90 -17.89
CA GLU A 226 -12.82 11.20 -18.41
C GLU A 226 -12.61 10.59 -19.81
N LYS A 227 -11.82 11.25 -20.67
CA LYS A 227 -11.48 10.71 -22.00
C LYS A 227 -10.54 9.49 -21.92
N LYS A 228 -9.66 9.42 -20.92
CA LYS A 228 -8.72 8.29 -20.74
C LYS A 228 -9.42 7.03 -20.22
N THR A 229 -10.42 7.17 -19.34
CA THR A 229 -11.19 6.01 -18.82
C THR A 229 -12.05 5.37 -19.91
N ARG A 230 -12.65 6.15 -20.82
CA ARG A 230 -13.42 5.60 -21.95
C ARG A 230 -12.59 4.80 -22.96
N GLN A 231 -11.33 5.18 -23.21
CA GLN A 231 -10.46 4.42 -24.13
C GLN A 231 -9.94 3.09 -23.55
N LYS A 232 -9.91 2.93 -22.21
CA LYS A 232 -9.42 1.69 -21.58
C LYS A 232 -10.51 0.59 -21.56
N LYS A 233 -11.80 0.97 -21.53
CA LYS A 233 -12.93 0.03 -21.49
C LYS A 233 -13.24 -0.61 -22.86
N SER A 234 -12.80 -0.02 -23.98
CA SER A 234 -13.06 -0.56 -25.32
C SER A 234 -11.97 -1.49 -25.87
N ARG A 235 -10.94 -1.85 -25.08
CA ARG A 235 -9.79 -2.65 -25.56
C ARG A 235 -9.56 -3.96 -24.79
N GLY A 236 -10.47 -4.35 -23.89
CA GLY A 236 -10.38 -5.56 -23.06
C GLY A 236 -11.46 -6.60 -23.31
N GLY A 237 -12.14 -6.58 -24.46
CA GLY A 237 -13.22 -7.53 -24.79
C GLY A 237 -12.81 -8.49 -25.90
N ALA A 238 -11.99 -9.47 -25.59
CA ALA A 238 -11.85 -10.69 -26.39
C ALA A 238 -11.33 -11.82 -25.51
N GLU A 239 -12.08 -12.92 -25.50
CA GLU A 239 -11.78 -14.24 -24.93
C GLU A 239 -12.21 -14.50 -23.48
N GLY A 240 -13.32 -15.25 -23.37
CA GLY A 240 -13.85 -15.77 -22.11
C GLY A 240 -15.24 -16.38 -22.29
N ASN A 241 -15.36 -17.45 -23.08
CA ASN A 241 -16.55 -18.30 -23.13
C ASN A 241 -16.62 -19.11 -21.84
N GLY A 242 -17.58 -18.79 -20.98
CA GLY A 242 -17.94 -19.56 -19.78
C GLY A 242 -19.45 -19.58 -19.68
N ASP A 243 -20.05 -20.63 -20.23
CA ASP A 243 -21.46 -20.96 -20.13
C ASP A 243 -21.74 -21.46 -18.71
N THR A 244 -22.30 -20.60 -17.86
CA THR A 244 -22.88 -20.98 -16.57
C THR A 244 -24.19 -20.23 -16.39
N SER A 245 -25.28 -20.97 -16.55
CA SER A 245 -26.64 -20.62 -16.19
C SER A 245 -26.76 -20.29 -14.71
N ASP A 246 -27.02 -19.01 -14.39
CA ASP A 246 -27.52 -18.61 -13.08
C ASP A 246 -28.49 -17.43 -13.27
N GLU A 247 -29.74 -17.77 -13.61
CA GLU A 247 -30.86 -16.83 -13.56
C GLU A 247 -31.27 -16.64 -12.10
N GLU A 248 -30.90 -15.49 -11.50
CA GLU A 248 -31.67 -14.72 -10.49
C GLU A 248 -30.80 -13.69 -9.72
N ARG A 249 -29.97 -12.91 -10.42
CA ARG A 249 -29.33 -11.70 -9.85
C ARG A 249 -29.60 -10.43 -10.65
N GLN A 250 -30.79 -10.33 -11.24
CA GLN A 250 -31.24 -9.09 -11.86
C GLN A 250 -31.79 -8.10 -10.82
N SER A 251 -31.24 -6.89 -10.88
CA SER A 251 -31.73 -5.64 -10.28
C SER A 251 -31.40 -5.40 -8.80
N LEU A 252 -30.23 -4.82 -8.55
CA LEU A 252 -30.03 -3.68 -7.62
C LEU A 252 -28.61 -3.09 -7.72
N GLU A 253 -27.96 -3.24 -8.88
CA GLU A 253 -26.74 -2.52 -9.23
C GLU A 253 -27.17 -1.18 -9.86
N SER A 254 -27.63 -0.27 -9.01
CA SER A 254 -27.68 1.14 -9.39
C SER A 254 -26.25 1.67 -9.36
N ASP A 255 -25.77 2.09 -10.52
CA ASP A 255 -24.52 2.82 -10.75
C ASP A 255 -24.21 3.81 -9.61
N ILE A 256 -23.36 3.40 -8.67
CA ILE A 256 -22.68 4.33 -7.78
C ILE A 256 -21.35 4.64 -8.48
N GLU A 257 -21.42 5.57 -9.43
CA GLU A 257 -20.25 6.26 -9.92
C GLU A 257 -19.67 7.08 -8.76
N ILE A 258 -18.70 6.49 -8.04
CA ILE A 258 -17.87 7.23 -7.08
C ILE A 258 -16.95 8.13 -7.91
N GLU A 259 -17.45 9.32 -8.24
CA GLU A 259 -16.72 10.39 -8.92
C GLU A 259 -15.57 10.83 -8.01
N GLY A 260 -14.38 10.30 -8.28
CA GLY A 260 -13.23 10.48 -7.40
C GLY A 260 -12.83 11.94 -7.16
N GLY A 261 -12.79 12.31 -5.89
CA GLY A 261 -11.78 13.22 -5.32
C GLY A 261 -11.86 14.69 -5.74
N LYS A 262 -13.07 15.24 -5.88
CA LYS A 262 -13.24 16.69 -5.68
C LYS A 262 -13.44 16.91 -4.20
N ALA A 263 -12.68 17.82 -3.59
CA ALA A 263 -12.96 18.32 -2.25
C ALA A 263 -14.43 18.76 -2.23
N ILE A 264 -15.23 18.03 -1.46
CA ILE A 264 -16.65 18.27 -1.26
C ILE A 264 -16.70 19.48 -0.33
N ASP A 265 -17.18 20.63 -0.82
CA ASP A 265 -17.42 21.80 0.02
C ASP A 265 -18.26 21.33 1.22
N ALA A 266 -17.90 21.74 2.45
CA ALA A 266 -18.53 21.25 3.68
C ALA A 266 -20.06 21.42 3.73
N VAL A 267 -20.63 22.29 2.88
CA VAL A 267 -22.08 22.46 2.68
C VAL A 267 -22.73 21.23 2.01
N THR A 268 -21.99 20.50 1.18
CA THR A 268 -22.45 19.27 0.51
C THR A 268 -22.28 18.00 1.36
N GLU A 269 -21.40 18.01 2.37
CA GLU A 269 -21.26 16.88 3.30
C GLU A 269 -22.49 16.71 4.19
N GLN A 270 -23.09 17.81 4.67
CA GLN A 270 -24.33 17.73 5.45
C GLN A 270 -25.51 17.20 4.62
N GLU A 271 -25.61 17.58 3.34
CA GLU A 271 -26.62 17.03 2.43
C GLU A 271 -26.39 15.55 2.13
N GLU A 272 -25.12 15.12 2.01
CA GLU A 272 -24.78 13.71 1.84
C GLU A 272 -25.06 12.88 3.10
N VAL A 273 -24.72 13.40 4.28
CA VAL A 273 -25.06 12.77 5.56
C VAL A 273 -26.58 12.62 5.68
N GLN A 274 -27.34 13.67 5.35
CA GLN A 274 -28.81 13.61 5.36
C GLN A 274 -29.34 12.58 4.34
N ARG A 275 -28.74 12.51 3.14
CA ARG A 275 -29.08 11.51 2.12
C ARG A 275 -28.79 10.09 2.59
N ILE A 276 -27.68 9.85 3.29
CA ILE A 276 -27.34 8.54 3.85
C ILE A 276 -28.34 8.14 4.94
N ILE A 277 -28.68 9.07 5.85
CA ILE A 277 -29.71 8.86 6.89
C ILE A 277 -31.06 8.50 6.25
N ASP A 278 -31.48 9.23 5.22
CA ASP A 278 -32.72 8.97 4.49
C ASP A 278 -32.71 7.61 3.78
N MET A 279 -31.56 7.19 3.27
CA MET A 279 -31.40 5.90 2.59
C MET A 279 -31.53 4.73 3.60
N TYR A 280 -30.89 4.83 4.76
CA TYR A 280 -30.99 3.82 5.81
C TYR A 280 -32.39 3.75 6.44
N THR A 281 -33.04 4.89 6.67
CA THR A 281 -34.41 4.93 7.20
C THR A 281 -35.41 4.32 6.21
N LYS A 282 -35.30 4.61 4.91
CA LYS A 282 -36.10 3.95 3.86
C LYS A 282 -35.86 2.44 3.83
N ARG A 283 -34.61 1.99 3.93
CA ARG A 283 -34.27 0.56 3.96
C ARG A 283 -34.87 -0.14 5.18
N ALA A 284 -34.85 0.50 6.35
CA ALA A 284 -35.47 -0.02 7.57
C ALA A 284 -37.01 -0.12 7.43
N GLN A 285 -37.65 0.89 6.83
CA GLN A 285 -39.10 0.87 6.57
C GLN A 285 -39.48 -0.25 5.60
N LEU A 286 -38.75 -0.42 4.49
CA LEU A 286 -38.99 -1.51 3.53
C LEU A 286 -38.81 -2.88 4.18
N LYS A 287 -37.82 -3.06 5.04
CA LYS A 287 -37.61 -4.31 5.80
C LYS A 287 -38.79 -4.58 6.76
N LYS A 288 -39.30 -3.54 7.43
CA LYS A 288 -40.47 -3.65 8.32
C LYS A 288 -41.74 -3.99 7.54
N GLU A 289 -41.96 -3.38 6.37
CA GLU A 289 -43.10 -3.67 5.50
C GLU A 289 -43.02 -5.09 4.94
N LYS A 290 -41.85 -5.55 4.50
CA LYS A 290 -41.63 -6.93 4.03
C LYS A 290 -41.91 -7.94 5.15
N LYS A 291 -41.49 -7.66 6.38
CA LYS A 291 -41.81 -8.51 7.55
C LYS A 291 -43.32 -8.52 7.84
N ARG A 292 -44.00 -7.36 7.73
CA ARG A 292 -45.45 -7.28 7.90
C ARG A 292 -46.19 -8.08 6.83
N LYS A 293 -45.84 -7.90 5.55
CA LYS A 293 -46.38 -8.67 4.42
C LYS A 293 -46.12 -10.18 4.57
N LYS A 294 -44.93 -10.59 5.02
CA LYS A 294 -44.64 -12.00 5.30
C LYS A 294 -45.53 -12.55 6.41
N ARG A 295 -45.78 -11.78 7.47
CA ARG A 295 -46.67 -12.18 8.57
C ARG A 295 -48.14 -12.21 8.14
N GLU A 296 -48.59 -11.25 7.34
CA GLU A 296 -49.94 -11.23 6.76
C GLU A 296 -50.15 -12.42 5.81
N ALA A 297 -49.15 -12.76 4.98
CA ALA A 297 -49.19 -13.93 4.11
C ALA A 297 -49.19 -15.25 4.90
N ALA A 298 -48.41 -15.34 5.99
CA ALA A 298 -48.44 -16.50 6.88
C ALA A 298 -49.80 -16.66 7.58
N ALA A 299 -50.38 -15.56 8.08
CA ALA A 299 -51.70 -15.57 8.71
C ALA A 299 -52.83 -15.92 7.71
N ALA A 300 -52.70 -15.50 6.44
CA ALA A 300 -53.64 -15.89 5.39
C ALA A 300 -53.52 -17.37 5.02
N ALA A 301 -52.31 -17.94 5.04
CA ALA A 301 -52.07 -19.36 4.77
C ALA A 301 -52.58 -20.28 5.91
N GLU A 302 -52.52 -19.83 7.16
CA GLU A 302 -53.11 -20.56 8.31
C GLU A 302 -54.65 -20.49 8.33
N GLY A 303 -55.25 -19.51 7.65
CA GLY A 303 -56.71 -19.33 7.59
C GLY A 303 -57.48 -20.36 6.76
N GLU A 304 -56.84 -21.14 5.89
CA GLU A 304 -57.49 -22.19 5.08
C GLU A 304 -57.22 -23.61 5.60
N GLY A 305 -56.43 -23.76 6.67
CA GLY A 305 -56.03 -25.05 7.22
C GLY A 305 -56.46 -25.26 8.67
N ALA A 306 -57.63 -25.87 8.85
CA ALA A 306 -58.07 -26.62 10.03
C ALA A 306 -58.58 -25.84 11.27
N VAL A 307 -59.91 -25.86 11.38
CA VAL A 307 -60.61 -26.20 12.63
C VAL A 307 -59.92 -27.39 13.31
N GLY A 308 -59.30 -27.19 14.47
CA GLY A 308 -58.94 -28.29 15.37
C GLY A 308 -57.85 -28.00 16.41
N GLY A 309 -58.27 -27.58 17.62
CA GLY A 309 -57.54 -27.67 18.90
C GLY A 309 -56.40 -26.66 19.09
N ALA A 310 -56.57 -25.54 19.81
CA ALA A 310 -56.65 -25.44 21.28
C ALA A 310 -55.70 -26.42 21.98
N GLU A 311 -54.58 -25.95 22.55
CA GLU A 311 -54.28 -25.97 24.00
C GLU A 311 -53.23 -24.89 24.32
N ASP A 312 -53.49 -24.15 25.39
CA ASP A 312 -52.69 -23.07 25.94
C ASP A 312 -51.30 -23.55 26.41
N SER A 313 -50.25 -22.79 26.11
CA SER A 313 -48.99 -22.82 26.88
C SER A 313 -48.28 -21.48 26.80
N ASP A 314 -48.53 -20.67 27.82
CA ASP A 314 -47.64 -19.61 28.27
C ASP A 314 -46.27 -20.23 28.57
N SER A 315 -45.27 -19.92 27.76
CA SER A 315 -43.88 -20.01 28.21
C SER A 315 -43.03 -18.87 27.66
N ASP A 316 -42.46 -18.20 28.65
CA ASP A 316 -41.37 -17.26 28.74
C ASP A 316 -40.49 -16.96 27.52
N ILE A 317 -40.14 -15.68 27.52
CA ILE A 317 -39.32 -14.95 26.58
C ILE A 317 -37.84 -15.32 26.82
N GLU A 318 -37.33 -16.30 26.07
CA GLU A 318 -35.88 -16.54 25.97
C GLU A 318 -35.37 -15.91 24.67
N VAL A 319 -34.54 -14.89 24.84
CA VAL A 319 -33.92 -14.13 23.76
C VAL A 319 -32.74 -14.94 23.22
N SER A 320 -33.02 -16.01 22.48
CA SER A 320 -31.99 -16.81 21.81
C SER A 320 -31.51 -16.08 20.56
N SER A 321 -30.36 -15.43 20.70
CA SER A 321 -29.51 -14.96 19.61
C SER A 321 -28.91 -16.15 18.88
N GLU A 322 -29.63 -16.66 17.88
CA GLU A 322 -29.14 -17.65 16.92
C GLU A 322 -28.53 -16.91 15.71
N SER A 323 -27.20 -16.80 15.73
CA SER A 323 -26.39 -16.48 14.57
C SER A 323 -26.13 -17.78 13.78
N ASP A 324 -27.12 -18.19 12.98
CA ASP A 324 -26.93 -19.22 11.95
C ASP A 324 -26.28 -18.57 10.71
N LEU A 325 -24.96 -18.65 10.66
CA LEU A 325 -24.19 -18.53 9.43
C LEU A 325 -23.72 -19.94 9.07
N SER A 326 -24.54 -20.63 8.28
CA SER A 326 -24.18 -21.89 7.62
C SER A 326 -22.99 -21.65 6.70
N SER A 327 -21.83 -22.12 7.15
CA SER A 327 -20.58 -22.12 6.39
C SER A 327 -20.65 -23.26 5.36
N ASP A 328 -20.94 -22.90 4.11
CA ASP A 328 -20.90 -23.80 2.97
C ASP A 328 -19.43 -23.99 2.56
N SER A 329 -18.75 -24.95 3.20
CA SER A 329 -17.38 -25.32 2.88
C SER A 329 -17.39 -26.29 1.70
N GLU A 330 -17.14 -25.76 0.51
CA GLU A 330 -16.90 -26.57 -0.68
C GLU A 330 -15.67 -27.47 -0.51
N LYS A 331 -15.94 -28.74 -0.74
CA LYS A 331 -15.07 -29.89 -0.57
C LYS A 331 -14.36 -30.13 -1.90
N PHE A 332 -13.26 -29.43 -2.17
CA PHE A 332 -12.39 -29.78 -3.29
C PHE A 332 -11.51 -30.97 -2.91
N SER A 333 -11.99 -32.15 -3.28
CA SER A 333 -11.28 -33.42 -3.22
C SER A 333 -10.00 -33.36 -4.04
N ALA A 334 -8.90 -33.76 -3.39
CA ALA A 334 -7.67 -34.18 -3.99
C ALA A 334 -7.91 -35.28 -5.04
N THR A 335 -7.35 -35.11 -6.23
CA THR A 335 -7.02 -36.20 -7.14
C THR A 335 -5.51 -36.23 -7.30
N ASP A 336 -4.94 -37.10 -6.48
CA ASP A 336 -3.64 -37.73 -6.61
C ASP A 336 -3.64 -38.57 -7.89
N GLU A 337 -2.76 -38.29 -8.86
CA GLU A 337 -2.47 -39.24 -9.93
C GLU A 337 -0.97 -39.23 -10.27
N LEU A 338 -0.29 -40.12 -9.54
CA LEU A 338 0.89 -40.87 -9.96
C LEU A 338 0.84 -41.22 -11.46
N THR A 339 1.87 -40.86 -12.23
CA THR A 339 2.37 -41.70 -13.34
C THR A 339 3.85 -41.40 -13.60
N ASP A 340 4.57 -42.49 -13.87
CA ASP A 340 6.03 -42.65 -14.01
C ASP A 340 6.76 -41.69 -14.96
#